data_AF-A0A525PS72-F1
#
_entry.id   AF-A0A525PS72-F1
#
_cell.length_a   1.000
_cell.length_b   1.000
_cell.length_c   1.000
_cell.angle_alpha   90.00
_cell.angle_beta   90.00
_cell.angle_gamma   90.00
#
_symmetry.space_group_name_H-M   'P 1'
#
loop_
_entity.id
_entity.type
_entity.pdbx_description
1 polymer ?
#
loop_
_entity_poly.entity_id
_entity_poly.type
_entity_poly.pdbx_seq_one_letter_code
_entity_poly.pdbx_strand_id
1 'polypeptide(L)'
;QFHWRNNGFEDFDGFLSTLSSRKRKNIRKEREQAQRFGGEIEVLTGDAIQPAHWDAFWQFYQDTGARKWGTPYLTRQFFDIAQQNLRDDIVLVLAKRDGAWVAGALNFIGAQALYGRYWGCTEHHPFLHFELCYYQAIDIAIAWKLAAVEAGAQGEHKLARGYLPRPTWSLHWIREEGFMRAVADYLSQERAAVDQEIDILTEYGPFKRAEIEEQQ
;
A
#
# COMPACT_ATOMS: atom_id res chain seq x y z
N GLN A 1 5.02 -5.65 -9.10
CA GLN A 1 4.23 -4.98 -8.03
C GLN A 1 4.54 -3.48 -8.01
N PHE A 2 3.86 -2.67 -7.20
CA PHE A 2 4.13 -1.23 -7.07
C PHE A 2 4.68 -0.89 -5.68
N HIS A 3 5.86 -0.28 -5.63
CA HIS A 3 6.57 0.05 -4.39
C HIS A 3 6.88 1.56 -4.33
N TRP A 4 6.66 2.16 -3.17
CA TRP A 4 7.24 3.46 -2.84
C TRP A 4 8.58 3.25 -2.17
N ARG A 5 9.58 4.07 -2.48
CA ARG A 5 10.95 3.97 -1.96
C ARG A 5 11.30 5.20 -1.14
N ASN A 6 11.84 4.96 0.05
CA ASN A 6 12.39 6.01 0.88
C ASN A 6 13.82 6.32 0.44
N ASN A 7 14.03 7.48 -0.18
CA ASN A 7 15.35 7.93 -0.63
C ASN A 7 16.03 8.82 0.43
N GLY A 8 15.77 8.56 1.71
CA GLY A 8 16.28 9.36 2.83
C GLY A 8 15.51 10.65 3.04
N PHE A 9 14.20 10.64 2.80
CA PHE A 9 13.36 11.81 3.02
C PHE A 9 13.26 12.14 4.52
N GLU A 10 13.30 13.42 4.86
CA GLU A 10 13.08 13.88 6.25
C GLU A 10 11.60 13.82 6.64
N ASP A 11 10.73 14.19 5.71
CA ASP A 11 9.28 14.21 5.86
C ASP A 11 8.55 13.99 4.52
N PHE A 12 7.21 13.99 4.56
CA PHE A 12 6.36 13.83 3.39
C PHE A 12 6.57 14.93 2.35
N ASP A 13 6.86 16.15 2.79
CA ASP A 13 7.07 17.29 1.90
C ASP A 13 8.39 17.16 1.14
N GLY A 14 9.42 16.60 1.77
CA GLY A 14 10.65 16.14 1.15
C GLY A 14 10.38 15.14 0.03
N PHE A 15 9.52 14.14 0.27
CA PHE A 15 9.05 13.23 -0.79
C PHE A 15 8.33 14.00 -1.91
N LEU A 16 7.35 14.84 -1.59
CA LEU A 16 6.57 15.60 -2.58
C LEU A 16 7.42 16.53 -3.45
N SER A 17 8.57 16.99 -2.96
CA SER A 17 9.50 17.85 -3.70
C SER A 17 10.08 17.17 -4.94
N THR A 18 10.16 15.83 -4.93
CA THR A 18 10.65 14.99 -6.03
C THR A 18 9.65 14.82 -7.17
N LEU A 19 8.37 15.14 -6.91
CA LEU A 19 7.29 15.00 -7.88
C LEU A 19 7.12 16.26 -8.74
N SER A 20 6.54 16.09 -9.93
CA SER A 20 6.11 17.23 -10.75
C SER A 20 5.11 18.13 -9.99
N SER A 21 5.12 19.43 -10.27
CA SER A 21 4.27 20.40 -9.55
C SER A 21 2.78 20.08 -9.61
N ARG A 22 2.31 19.56 -10.76
CA ARG A 22 0.92 19.10 -10.93
C ARG A 22 0.60 17.92 -10.00
N LYS A 23 1.47 16.91 -9.93
CA LYS A 23 1.26 15.73 -9.08
C LYS A 23 1.33 16.09 -7.60
N ARG A 24 2.33 16.88 -7.19
CA ARG A 24 2.44 17.41 -5.82
C ARG A 24 1.17 18.15 -5.40
N LYS A 25 0.66 19.06 -6.24
CA LYS A 25 -0.58 19.80 -5.95
C LYS A 25 -1.79 18.87 -5.81
N ASN A 26 -1.90 17.85 -6.67
CA ASN A 26 -2.97 16.88 -6.61
C ASN A 26 -2.93 16.04 -5.32
N ILE A 27 -1.77 15.49 -4.95
CA ILE A 27 -1.62 14.69 -3.71
C ILE A 27 -1.99 15.53 -2.49
N ARG A 28 -1.50 16.78 -2.40
CA ARG A 28 -1.86 17.69 -1.29
C ARG A 28 -3.38 17.91 -1.21
N LYS A 29 -4.05 18.12 -2.36
CA LYS A 29 -5.50 18.30 -2.41
C LYS A 29 -6.27 17.04 -1.99
N GLU A 30 -5.84 15.87 -2.47
CA GLU A 30 -6.47 14.58 -2.09
C GLU A 30 -6.36 14.34 -0.59
N ARG A 31 -5.17 14.58 -0.02
CA ARG A 31 -4.88 14.44 1.41
C ARG A 31 -5.71 15.43 2.25
N GLU A 32 -5.70 16.70 1.86
CA GLU A 32 -6.51 17.75 2.50
C GLU A 32 -8.00 17.39 2.49
N GLN A 33 -8.51 16.88 1.36
CA GLN A 33 -9.91 16.49 1.26
C GLN A 33 -10.24 15.24 2.09
N ALA A 34 -9.35 14.24 2.10
CA ALA A 34 -9.51 13.04 2.91
C ALA A 34 -9.54 13.37 4.41
N GLN A 35 -8.67 14.28 4.88
CA GLN A 35 -8.62 14.70 6.29
C GLN A 35 -9.81 15.59 6.71
N ARG A 36 -10.56 16.15 5.77
CA ARG A 36 -11.78 16.94 6.01
C ARG A 36 -13.06 16.11 6.07
N PHE A 37 -12.96 14.79 6.20
CA PHE A 37 -14.14 13.90 6.28
C PHE A 37 -14.97 14.07 7.56
N GLY A 38 -14.54 14.93 8.50
CA GLY A 38 -15.24 15.26 9.73
C GLY A 38 -14.88 14.36 10.91
N GLY A 39 -13.77 13.62 10.82
CA GLY A 39 -13.29 12.72 11.87
C GLY A 39 -11.77 12.77 12.07
N GLU A 40 -11.25 11.79 12.78
CA GLU A 40 -9.85 11.66 13.18
C GLU A 40 -9.21 10.43 12.53
N ILE A 41 -7.91 10.50 12.24
CA ILE A 41 -7.12 9.37 11.76
C ILE A 41 -6.09 9.01 12.82
N GLU A 42 -6.10 7.76 13.25
CA GLU A 42 -5.21 7.23 14.28
C GLU A 42 -4.28 6.16 13.70
N VAL A 43 -3.00 6.23 14.09
CA VAL A 43 -1.99 5.21 13.76
C VAL A 43 -1.69 4.42 15.03
N LEU A 44 -1.92 3.11 15.00
CA LEU A 44 -1.87 2.22 16.16
C LEU A 44 -0.91 1.06 15.90
N THR A 45 -0.06 0.78 16.88
CA THR A 45 0.90 -0.35 16.87
C THR A 45 1.15 -0.85 18.29
N GLY A 46 1.61 -2.08 18.45
CA GLY A 46 1.91 -2.70 19.75
C GLY A 46 0.71 -2.65 20.69
N ASP A 47 0.96 -2.27 21.94
CA ASP A 47 -0.08 -2.18 22.98
C ASP A 47 -1.14 -1.09 22.73
N ALA A 48 -0.94 -0.18 21.78
CA ALA A 48 -2.01 0.74 21.36
C ALA A 48 -3.12 0.00 20.59
N ILE A 49 -2.82 -1.18 20.03
CA ILE A 49 -3.83 -2.03 19.40
C ILE A 49 -4.62 -2.77 20.49
N GLN A 50 -5.87 -2.36 20.66
CA GLN A 50 -6.84 -2.94 21.58
C GLN A 50 -7.86 -3.84 20.86
N PRO A 51 -8.50 -4.79 21.55
CA PRO A 51 -9.48 -5.71 20.96
C PRO A 51 -10.59 -5.05 20.14
N ALA A 52 -11.09 -3.88 20.57
CA ALA A 52 -12.13 -3.13 19.87
C ALA A 52 -11.72 -2.67 18.45
N HIS A 53 -10.42 -2.48 18.19
CA HIS A 53 -9.95 -2.14 16.86
C HIS A 53 -10.12 -3.31 15.90
N TRP A 54 -9.92 -4.54 16.37
CA TRP A 54 -10.14 -5.74 15.56
C TRP A 54 -11.62 -5.99 15.30
N ASP A 55 -12.50 -5.70 16.26
CA ASP A 55 -13.95 -5.73 16.06
C ASP A 55 -14.37 -4.83 14.90
N ALA A 56 -13.88 -3.59 14.86
CA ALA A 56 -14.09 -2.69 13.75
C ALA A 56 -13.46 -3.20 12.45
N PHE A 57 -12.20 -3.65 12.50
CA PHE A 57 -11.49 -4.11 11.30
C PHE A 57 -12.14 -5.34 10.66
N TRP A 58 -12.72 -6.23 11.47
CA TRP A 58 -13.48 -7.38 10.97
C TRP A 58 -14.71 -6.96 10.17
N GLN A 59 -15.40 -5.90 10.58
CA GLN A 59 -16.52 -5.33 9.79
C GLN A 59 -16.00 -4.76 8.46
N PHE A 60 -14.91 -3.99 8.49
CA PHE A 60 -14.28 -3.41 7.30
C PHE A 60 -13.85 -4.49 6.30
N TYR A 61 -13.23 -5.55 6.80
CA TYR A 61 -12.72 -6.65 6.01
C TYR A 61 -13.85 -7.43 5.32
N GLN A 62 -14.91 -7.77 6.07
CA GLN A 62 -16.06 -8.49 5.52
C GLN A 62 -16.78 -7.68 4.44
N ASP A 63 -17.06 -6.41 4.72
CA ASP A 63 -17.77 -5.53 3.79
C ASP A 63 -17.00 -5.35 2.47
N THR A 64 -15.68 -5.18 2.55
CA THR A 64 -14.83 -5.06 1.36
C THR A 64 -14.75 -6.37 0.57
N GLY A 65 -14.65 -7.51 1.26
CA GLY A 65 -14.61 -8.83 0.65
C GLY A 65 -15.90 -9.14 -0.13
N ALA A 66 -17.05 -8.89 0.50
CA ALA A 66 -18.37 -9.12 -0.08
C ALA A 66 -18.60 -8.31 -1.37
N ARG A 67 -18.06 -7.08 -1.44
CA ARG A 67 -18.24 -6.19 -2.60
C ARG A 67 -17.34 -6.52 -3.80
N LYS A 68 -16.15 -7.11 -3.58
CA LYS A 68 -15.12 -7.21 -4.64
C LYS A 68 -14.70 -8.63 -5.02
N TRP A 69 -14.74 -9.61 -4.12
CA TRP A 69 -14.03 -10.89 -4.33
C TRP A 69 -14.80 -12.14 -3.86
N GLY A 70 -16.06 -12.00 -3.43
CA GLY A 70 -16.86 -13.12 -2.91
C GLY A 70 -16.66 -13.32 -1.40
N THR A 71 -16.45 -14.56 -0.94
CA THR A 71 -16.31 -14.88 0.48
C THR A 71 -14.92 -14.47 1.00
N PRO A 72 -14.82 -13.63 2.06
CA PRO A 72 -13.55 -13.34 2.71
C PRO A 72 -12.87 -14.62 3.20
N TYR A 73 -11.56 -14.77 2.98
CA TYR A 73 -10.82 -15.99 3.32
C TYR A 73 -10.22 -15.97 4.73
N LEU A 74 -10.00 -14.78 5.34
CA LEU A 74 -9.61 -14.70 6.75
C LEU A 74 -10.85 -14.90 7.62
N THR A 75 -10.68 -15.65 8.70
CA THR A 75 -11.72 -15.83 9.71
C THR A 75 -11.59 -14.78 10.80
N ARG A 76 -12.62 -14.61 11.64
CA ARG A 76 -12.53 -13.74 12.82
C ARG A 76 -11.35 -14.12 13.74
N GLN A 77 -11.11 -15.42 13.89
CA GLN A 77 -10.04 -15.96 14.74
C GLN A 77 -8.64 -15.47 14.34
N PHE A 78 -8.40 -15.15 13.06
CA PHE A 78 -7.13 -14.57 12.62
C PHE A 78 -6.78 -13.29 13.39
N PHE A 79 -7.77 -12.41 13.62
CA PHE A 79 -7.54 -11.12 14.27
C PHE A 79 -7.26 -11.28 15.78
N ASP A 80 -7.85 -12.29 16.41
CA ASP A 80 -7.55 -12.63 17.81
C ASP A 80 -6.11 -13.18 17.93
N ILE A 81 -5.67 -14.02 16.98
CA ILE A 81 -4.28 -14.49 16.90
C ILE A 81 -3.32 -13.32 16.65
N ALA A 82 -3.69 -12.38 15.77
CA ALA A 82 -2.90 -11.21 15.47
C ALA A 82 -2.72 -10.31 16.71
N GLN A 83 -3.77 -10.09 17.50
CA GLN A 83 -3.68 -9.35 18.77
C GLN A 83 -2.66 -9.98 19.74
N GLN A 84 -2.69 -11.31 19.84
CA GLN A 84 -1.87 -12.04 20.81
C GLN A 84 -0.40 -12.09 20.39
N ASN A 85 -0.14 -12.26 19.08
CA ASN A 85 1.18 -12.67 18.59
C ASN A 85 1.86 -11.66 17.66
N LEU A 86 1.12 -10.73 17.06
CA LEU A 86 1.62 -9.89 15.95
C LEU A 86 1.44 -8.38 16.18
N ARG A 87 0.94 -7.93 17.35
CA ARG A 87 0.64 -6.50 17.55
C ARG A 87 1.86 -5.59 17.40
N ASP A 88 3.05 -6.10 17.73
CA ASP A 88 4.33 -5.38 17.58
C ASP A 88 4.83 -5.37 16.13
N ASP A 89 4.31 -6.27 15.28
CA ASP A 89 4.63 -6.39 13.85
C ASP A 89 3.52 -5.81 12.96
N ILE A 90 2.55 -5.10 13.54
CA ILE A 90 1.39 -4.55 12.82
C ILE A 90 1.29 -3.05 13.04
N VAL A 91 0.88 -2.36 11.97
CA VAL A 91 0.35 -1.00 12.04
C VAL A 91 -1.07 -0.98 11.51
N LEU A 92 -2.00 -0.50 12.33
CA LEU A 92 -3.34 -0.12 11.91
C LEU A 92 -3.39 1.39 11.71
N VAL A 93 -3.92 1.81 10.56
CA VAL A 93 -4.28 3.21 10.31
C VAL A 93 -5.80 3.26 10.24
N LEU A 94 -6.45 3.81 11.27
CA LEU A 94 -7.91 3.79 11.42
C LEU A 94 -8.50 5.20 11.32
N ALA A 95 -9.66 5.34 10.68
CA ALA A 95 -10.46 6.55 10.70
C ALA A 95 -11.63 6.40 11.67
N LYS A 96 -11.84 7.42 12.49
CA LYS A 96 -12.90 7.52 13.49
C LYS A 96 -13.77 8.74 13.22
N ARG A 97 -15.09 8.59 13.29
CA ARG A 97 -16.02 9.73 13.25
C ARG A 97 -17.11 9.52 14.29
N ASP A 98 -17.45 10.59 15.02
CA ASP A 98 -18.52 10.57 16.03
C ASP A 98 -18.36 9.43 17.06
N GLY A 99 -17.11 9.11 17.41
CA GLY A 99 -16.77 8.03 18.34
C GLY A 99 -16.71 6.62 17.73
N ALA A 100 -17.12 6.43 16.48
CA ALA A 100 -17.14 5.14 15.80
C ALA A 100 -16.03 5.00 14.75
N TRP A 101 -15.45 3.81 14.65
CA TRP A 101 -14.49 3.49 13.58
C TRP A 101 -15.23 3.30 12.26
N VAL A 102 -14.81 4.01 11.21
CA VAL A 102 -15.48 4.03 9.90
C VAL A 102 -14.65 3.46 8.75
N ALA A 103 -13.33 3.42 8.89
CA ALA A 103 -12.43 2.82 7.93
C ALA A 103 -11.08 2.41 8.54
N GLY A 104 -10.35 1.54 7.87
CA GLY A 104 -9.04 1.11 8.34
C GLY A 104 -8.17 0.43 7.30
N ALA A 105 -6.87 0.67 7.40
CA ALA A 105 -5.81 -0.06 6.68
C ALA A 105 -4.96 -0.87 7.67
N LEU A 106 -4.63 -2.12 7.29
CA LEU A 106 -3.76 -3.02 8.04
C LEU A 106 -2.48 -3.23 7.24
N ASN A 107 -1.36 -2.93 7.91
CA ASN A 107 -0.02 -3.11 7.40
C ASN A 107 0.80 -4.02 8.32
N PHE A 108 1.66 -4.84 7.74
CA PHE A 108 2.68 -5.57 8.49
C PHE A 108 4.03 -4.84 8.41
N ILE A 109 4.72 -4.81 9.53
CA ILE A 109 6.05 -4.22 9.67
C ILE A 109 7.07 -5.30 9.30
N GLY A 110 7.82 -5.05 8.23
CA GLY A 110 8.95 -5.88 7.84
C GLY A 110 10.27 -5.29 8.31
N ALA A 111 11.35 -6.07 8.11
CA ALA A 111 12.70 -5.62 8.43
C ALA A 111 13.16 -4.36 7.64
N GLN A 112 12.61 -4.13 6.44
CA GLN A 112 13.00 -3.03 5.56
C GLN A 112 11.82 -2.31 4.91
N ALA A 113 10.60 -2.81 5.07
CA ALA A 113 9.44 -2.32 4.34
C ALA A 113 8.17 -2.42 5.16
N LEU A 114 7.23 -1.51 4.89
CA LEU A 114 5.86 -1.61 5.37
C LEU A 114 5.00 -2.30 4.32
N TYR A 115 4.31 -3.36 4.71
CA TYR A 115 3.53 -4.21 3.81
C TYR A 115 2.04 -3.97 3.98
N GLY A 116 1.44 -3.18 3.09
CA GLY A 116 -0.02 -3.01 3.06
C GLY A 116 -0.72 -4.30 2.63
N ARG A 117 -1.75 -4.73 3.35
CA ARG A 117 -2.49 -5.98 3.05
C ARG A 117 -3.99 -5.80 2.95
N TYR A 118 -4.61 -5.22 3.96
CA TYR A 118 -6.06 -5.12 4.01
C TYR A 118 -6.50 -3.68 4.18
N TRP A 119 -7.58 -3.36 3.49
CA TRP A 119 -8.29 -2.10 3.59
C TRP A 119 -9.78 -2.41 3.67
N GLY A 120 -10.52 -1.61 4.44
CA GLY A 120 -11.95 -1.53 4.28
C GLY A 120 -12.57 -0.34 4.98
N CYS A 121 -13.86 -0.15 4.75
CA CYS A 121 -14.63 0.94 5.32
C CYS A 121 -16.10 0.57 5.44
N THR A 122 -16.76 1.01 6.50
CA THR A 122 -18.22 1.04 6.60
C THR A 122 -18.80 2.35 6.03
N GLU A 123 -17.98 3.39 5.90
CA GLU A 123 -18.37 4.65 5.31
C GLU A 123 -17.44 5.10 4.19
N HIS A 124 -18.03 5.55 3.07
CA HIS A 124 -17.26 6.02 1.93
C HIS A 124 -17.02 7.53 1.99
N HIS A 125 -15.74 7.92 2.11
CA HIS A 125 -15.28 9.30 2.03
C HIS A 125 -14.33 9.51 0.86
N PRO A 126 -14.43 10.64 0.12
CA PRO A 126 -13.51 10.93 -0.97
C PRO A 126 -12.05 10.84 -0.52
N PHE A 127 -11.25 10.09 -1.27
CA PHE A 127 -9.80 9.94 -1.08
C PHE A 127 -9.33 9.29 0.23
N LEU A 128 -10.24 8.91 1.14
CA LEU A 128 -9.87 8.31 2.44
C LEU A 128 -9.09 7.00 2.28
N HIS A 129 -9.42 6.18 1.28
CA HIS A 129 -8.63 5.00 0.93
C HIS A 129 -7.16 5.35 0.62
N PHE A 130 -6.91 6.43 -0.13
CA PHE A 130 -5.55 6.83 -0.46
C PHE A 130 -4.80 7.40 0.74
N GLU A 131 -5.50 8.17 1.57
CA GLU A 131 -4.91 8.70 2.81
C GLU A 131 -4.46 7.56 3.72
N LEU A 132 -5.34 6.61 4.02
CA LEU A 132 -5.03 5.55 4.99
C LEU A 132 -4.11 4.47 4.43
N CYS A 133 -4.23 4.11 3.15
CA CYS A 133 -3.46 3.01 2.56
C CYS A 133 -2.10 3.44 1.99
N TYR A 134 -1.95 4.70 1.59
CA TYR A 134 -0.76 5.17 0.87
C TYR A 134 -0.06 6.31 1.59
N TYR A 135 -0.75 7.42 1.85
CA TYR A 135 -0.06 8.61 2.37
C TYR A 135 0.38 8.44 3.82
N GLN A 136 -0.47 7.89 4.69
CA GLN A 136 -0.10 7.52 6.05
C GLN A 136 0.99 6.44 6.08
N ALA A 137 0.92 5.45 5.17
CA ALA A 137 1.93 4.42 5.05
C ALA A 137 3.32 4.98 4.68
N ILE A 138 3.36 6.00 3.81
CA ILE A 138 4.58 6.74 3.47
C ILE A 138 5.09 7.52 4.69
N ASP A 139 4.23 8.22 5.43
CA ASP A 139 4.64 8.94 6.64
C ASP A 139 5.28 8.00 7.67
N ILE A 140 4.65 6.85 7.90
CA ILE A 140 5.17 5.80 8.79
C ILE A 140 6.54 5.32 8.30
N ALA A 141 6.67 5.00 7.01
CA ALA A 141 7.94 4.52 6.47
C ALA A 141 9.06 5.57 6.55
N ILE A 142 8.75 6.86 6.38
CA ILE A 142 9.69 7.95 6.60
C ILE A 142 10.09 8.05 8.06
N ALA A 143 9.11 8.15 8.96
CA ALA A 143 9.32 8.31 10.40
C ALA A 143 10.12 7.14 10.99
N TRP A 144 9.87 5.92 10.54
CA TRP A 144 10.53 4.70 11.02
C TRP A 144 11.75 4.30 10.19
N LYS A 145 12.13 5.13 9.21
CA LYS A 145 13.29 4.90 8.33
C LYS A 145 13.25 3.54 7.61
N LEU A 146 12.05 3.08 7.27
CA LEU A 146 11.84 1.92 6.41
C LEU A 146 12.21 2.31 4.97
N ALA A 147 12.86 1.40 4.26
CA ALA A 147 13.34 1.63 2.90
C ALA A 147 12.22 1.65 1.85
N ALA A 148 11.07 1.05 2.14
CA ALA A 148 9.98 0.96 1.19
C ALA A 148 8.57 0.83 1.82
N VAL A 149 7.56 1.11 1.01
CA VAL A 149 6.18 0.70 1.25
C VAL A 149 5.71 -0.15 0.08
N GLU A 150 5.20 -1.35 0.37
CA GLU A 150 4.65 -2.27 -0.60
C GLU A 150 3.12 -2.29 -0.50
N ALA A 151 2.47 -1.60 -1.42
CA ALA A 151 1.03 -1.39 -1.41
C ALA A 151 0.23 -2.52 -2.11
N GLY A 152 0.83 -3.69 -2.33
CA GLY A 152 0.24 -4.83 -3.04
C GLY A 152 0.30 -4.73 -4.57
N ALA A 153 -0.31 -5.69 -5.26
CA ALA A 153 -0.09 -5.93 -6.70
C ALA A 153 -0.92 -5.06 -7.66
N GLN A 154 -2.12 -4.60 -7.29
CA GLN A 154 -3.06 -3.97 -8.24
C GLN A 154 -2.95 -2.43 -8.30
N GLY A 155 -3.11 -1.87 -9.50
CA GLY A 155 -3.62 -0.50 -9.71
C GLY A 155 -2.61 0.51 -10.21
N GLU A 156 -2.79 0.96 -11.46
CA GLU A 156 -2.08 2.09 -12.09
C GLU A 156 -2.25 3.41 -11.30
N HIS A 157 -3.31 3.53 -10.52
CA HIS A 157 -3.55 4.70 -9.66
C HIS A 157 -2.42 4.92 -8.64
N LYS A 158 -1.61 3.90 -8.36
CA LYS A 158 -0.43 3.97 -7.49
C LYS A 158 0.72 4.79 -8.09
N LEU A 159 0.88 4.77 -9.42
CA LEU A 159 1.87 5.60 -10.13
C LEU A 159 1.68 7.08 -9.82
N ALA A 160 0.43 7.56 -9.85
CA ALA A 160 0.12 8.95 -9.57
C ALA A 160 0.50 9.40 -8.14
N ARG A 161 0.81 8.45 -7.25
CA ARG A 161 1.06 8.64 -5.81
C ARG A 161 2.49 8.31 -5.39
N GLY A 162 3.39 8.10 -6.35
CA GLY A 162 4.81 7.88 -6.08
C GLY A 162 5.24 6.42 -5.95
N TYR A 163 4.33 5.46 -6.17
CA TYR A 163 4.69 4.04 -6.19
C TYR A 163 5.04 3.64 -7.62
N LEU A 164 6.25 3.12 -7.82
CA LEU A 164 6.74 2.69 -9.13
C LEU A 164 6.65 1.19 -9.29
N PRO A 165 6.48 0.70 -10.54
CA PRO A 165 6.52 -0.73 -10.82
C PRO A 165 7.91 -1.27 -10.46
N ARG A 166 7.92 -2.43 -9.81
CA ARG A 166 9.13 -3.16 -9.44
C ARG A 166 8.95 -4.64 -9.75
N PRO A 167 10.01 -5.29 -10.26
CA PRO A 167 10.00 -6.73 -10.40
C PRO A 167 9.90 -7.37 -9.01
N THR A 168 9.20 -8.48 -8.94
CA THR A 168 9.11 -9.32 -7.74
C THR A 168 9.53 -10.72 -8.09
N TRP A 169 10.17 -11.39 -7.14
CA TRP A 169 10.75 -12.70 -7.38
C TRP A 169 10.09 -13.73 -6.50
N SER A 170 9.97 -14.95 -7.02
CA SER A 170 9.52 -16.11 -6.30
C SER A 170 10.39 -17.30 -6.71
N LEU A 171 10.61 -18.21 -5.77
CA LEU A 171 11.42 -19.40 -5.99
C LEU A 171 10.51 -20.61 -5.85
N HIS A 172 10.48 -21.45 -6.89
CA HIS A 172 9.62 -22.62 -6.94
C HIS A 172 10.46 -23.86 -7.21
N TRP A 173 10.26 -24.90 -6.39
CA TRP A 173 10.74 -26.24 -6.71
C TRP A 173 9.58 -27.06 -7.27
N ILE A 174 9.80 -27.64 -8.45
CA ILE A 174 8.80 -28.45 -9.14
C ILE A 174 9.41 -29.83 -9.34
N ARG A 175 8.79 -30.85 -8.74
CA ARG A 175 9.30 -32.23 -8.81
C ARG A 175 9.27 -32.81 -10.23
N GLU A 176 8.15 -32.62 -10.93
CA GLU A 176 7.91 -33.20 -12.24
C GLU A 176 8.69 -32.42 -13.31
N GLU A 177 9.73 -33.03 -13.88
CA GLU A 177 10.63 -32.37 -14.84
C GLU A 177 9.91 -31.82 -16.07
N GLY A 178 8.91 -32.55 -16.57
CA GLY A 178 8.07 -32.09 -17.69
C GLY A 178 7.33 -30.80 -17.36
N PHE A 179 6.78 -30.70 -16.16
CA PHE A 179 6.08 -29.51 -15.70
C PHE A 179 7.06 -28.36 -15.38
N MET A 180 8.21 -28.67 -14.80
CA MET A 180 9.27 -27.69 -14.58
C MET A 180 9.71 -27.02 -15.89
N ARG A 181 9.91 -27.79 -16.96
CA ARG A 181 10.25 -27.26 -18.29
C ARG A 181 9.13 -26.36 -18.84
N ALA A 182 7.89 -26.81 -18.80
CA ALA A 182 6.75 -26.01 -19.27
C ALA A 182 6.63 -24.66 -18.53
N VAL A 183 6.84 -24.66 -17.21
CA VAL A 183 6.86 -23.42 -16.42
C VAL A 183 8.08 -22.56 -16.78
N ALA A 184 9.27 -23.13 -16.94
CA ALA A 184 10.47 -22.39 -17.31
C ALA A 184 10.37 -21.71 -18.68
N ASP A 185 9.78 -22.39 -19.67
CA ASP A 185 9.56 -21.87 -21.02
C ASP A 185 8.58 -20.69 -20.99
N TYR A 186 7.48 -20.83 -20.24
CA TYR A 186 6.52 -19.74 -20.00
C TYR A 186 7.20 -18.53 -19.33
N LEU A 187 7.93 -18.77 -18.23
CA LEU A 187 8.60 -17.72 -17.46
C LEU A 187 9.61 -16.93 -18.29
N SER A 188 10.20 -17.52 -19.33
CA SER A 188 11.12 -16.81 -20.22
C SER A 188 10.42 -15.71 -21.03
N GLN A 189 9.20 -15.99 -21.50
CA GLN A 189 8.36 -15.03 -22.22
C GLN A 189 7.73 -14.02 -21.26
N GLU A 190 7.23 -14.50 -20.12
CA GLU A 190 6.61 -13.64 -19.09
C GLU A 190 7.61 -12.60 -18.57
N ARG A 191 8.87 -12.98 -18.29
CA ARG A 191 9.91 -12.04 -17.83
C ARG A 191 10.13 -10.89 -18.80
N ALA A 192 10.27 -11.19 -20.10
CA ALA A 192 10.43 -10.15 -21.12
C ALA A 192 9.21 -9.22 -21.20
N ALA A 193 7.99 -9.77 -21.12
CA ALA A 193 6.77 -8.97 -21.13
C ALA A 193 6.64 -8.07 -19.89
N VAL A 194 6.95 -8.61 -18.70
CA VAL A 194 6.93 -7.87 -17.44
C VAL A 194 7.97 -6.77 -17.42
N ASP A 195 9.20 -7.02 -17.90
CA ASP A 195 10.24 -6.00 -17.99
C ASP A 195 9.82 -4.85 -18.92
N GLN A 196 9.24 -5.17 -20.08
CA GLN A 196 8.70 -4.17 -20.99
C GLN A 196 7.57 -3.35 -20.35
N GLU A 197 6.65 -3.98 -19.63
CA GLU A 197 5.58 -3.29 -18.91
C GLU A 197 6.13 -2.37 -17.81
N ILE A 198 7.14 -2.82 -17.07
CA ILE A 198 7.83 -2.01 -16.05
C ILE A 198 8.46 -0.77 -16.69
N ASP A 199 9.15 -0.91 -17.83
CA ASP A 199 9.78 0.20 -18.53
C ASP A 199 8.74 1.24 -18.97
N ILE A 200 7.68 0.80 -19.64
CA ILE A 200 6.57 1.66 -20.10
C ILE A 200 5.96 2.42 -18.90
N LEU A 201 5.61 1.71 -17.83
CA LEU A 201 4.98 2.33 -16.66
C LEU A 201 5.94 3.26 -15.89
N THR A 202 7.24 2.99 -15.94
CA THR A 202 8.27 3.85 -15.34
C THR A 202 8.43 5.15 -16.12
N GLU A 203 8.33 5.13 -17.44
CA GLU A 203 8.32 6.36 -18.27
C GLU A 203 7.14 7.29 -17.96
N TYR A 204 6.00 6.71 -17.54
CA TYR A 204 4.82 7.41 -17.03
C TYR A 204 4.91 7.79 -15.53
N GLY A 205 6.04 7.50 -14.88
CA GLY A 205 6.28 7.77 -13.47
C GLY A 205 6.10 9.24 -13.07
N PRO A 206 5.73 9.53 -11.82
CA PRO A 206 5.31 10.87 -11.38
C PRO A 206 6.47 11.83 -11.05
N PHE A 207 7.71 11.33 -11.08
CA PHE A 207 8.91 12.07 -10.71
C PHE A 207 9.25 13.13 -11.75
N LYS A 208 9.91 14.21 -11.33
CA LYS A 208 10.48 15.17 -12.27
C LYS A 208 11.44 14.43 -13.18
N ARG A 209 11.23 14.50 -14.50
CA ARG A 209 12.32 14.20 -15.45
C ARG A 209 13.41 15.23 -15.16
N ALA A 210 14.64 14.77 -14.90
CA ALA A 210 15.80 15.65 -15.07
C ALA A 210 15.71 16.19 -16.50
N GLU A 211 15.93 17.49 -16.69
CA GLU A 211 15.90 18.14 -18.00
C GLU A 211 16.64 17.26 -19.01
N ILE A 212 15.89 16.63 -19.91
CA ILE A 212 16.45 16.26 -21.20
C ILE A 212 16.52 17.60 -21.90
N GLU A 213 17.72 18.19 -21.95
CA GLU A 213 17.99 19.24 -22.93
C GLU A 213 17.56 18.68 -24.28
N GLU A 214 16.45 19.21 -24.82
CA GLU A 214 16.11 19.04 -26.22
C GLU A 214 17.23 19.69 -27.03
N GLN A 215 18.22 18.89 -27.41
CA GLN A 215 19.10 19.24 -28.51
C GLN A 215 18.37 18.94 -29.83
N GLN A 216 17.73 20.01 -30.32
CA GLN A 216 17.24 20.29 -31.69
C GLN A 216 16.25 19.33 -32.35
#